data_AF-A0A2W7JNV1-F1
#
_entry.id   AF-A0A2W7JNV1-F1
#
_cell.length_a   1.000
_cell.length_b   1.000
_cell.length_c   1.000
_cell.angle_alpha   90.00
_cell.angle_beta   90.00
_cell.angle_gamma   90.00
#
_symmetry.space_group_name_H-M   'P 1'
#
loop_
_entity.id
_entity.type
_entity.pdbx_description
1 polymer ?
#
loop_
_entity_poly.entity_id
_entity_poly.type
_entity_poly.pdbx_seq_one_letter_code
_entity_poly.pdbx_strand_id
1 'polypeptide(L)'
;MSFFDTLQEATYLERHELFNLPIIRDALEGNVSLDSYRAFLTQAYYHVRHTVPLMMACGARLPQRLEWLRKAVCEYIEDEYGHEQWVLDDIAACGGDKDAVRDGRPSLPIELMVSFLYDLIARDNPVGLFGMVNVLEGTSIALATHAAGSIRERLALPETAFSYLSSHGSLDIEHMQTYRRLMNLLEDPADQAAVIHASKVVYKLYTDMFRGLPRDGENLHAPV
;
A
#
# COMPACT_ATOMS: atom_id res chain seq x y z
N MET A 1 -23.76 -13.75 1.45
CA MET A 1 -22.51 -13.23 0.88
C MET A 1 -21.63 -12.82 2.04
N SER A 2 -20.33 -13.11 2.00
CA SER A 2 -19.43 -12.73 3.10
C SER A 2 -19.16 -11.22 3.08
N PHE A 3 -18.75 -10.62 4.21
CA PHE A 3 -18.39 -9.20 4.20
C PHE A 3 -17.21 -8.95 3.26
N PHE A 4 -16.22 -9.85 3.24
CA PHE A 4 -15.10 -9.73 2.32
C PHE A 4 -15.55 -9.66 0.85
N ASP A 5 -16.48 -10.52 0.42
CA ASP A 5 -17.00 -10.47 -0.97
C ASP A 5 -17.70 -9.13 -1.24
N THR A 6 -18.51 -8.67 -0.28
CA THR A 6 -19.19 -7.36 -0.34
C THR A 6 -18.20 -6.21 -0.45
N LEU A 7 -17.10 -6.26 0.31
CA LEU A 7 -16.01 -5.29 0.23
C LEU A 7 -15.37 -5.30 -1.17
N GLN A 8 -15.04 -6.48 -1.71
CA GLN A 8 -14.43 -6.60 -3.04
C GLN A 8 -15.33 -6.11 -4.17
N GLU A 9 -16.65 -6.29 -4.06
CA GLU A 9 -17.65 -5.76 -4.99
C GLU A 9 -17.79 -4.24 -4.84
N ALA A 10 -17.90 -3.75 -3.61
CA ALA A 10 -18.09 -2.33 -3.33
C ALA A 10 -16.90 -1.47 -3.78
N THR A 11 -15.69 -2.02 -3.82
CA THR A 11 -14.46 -1.33 -4.26
C THR A 11 -13.99 -1.75 -5.65
N TYR A 12 -14.84 -2.45 -6.42
CA TYR A 12 -14.47 -2.98 -7.73
C TYR A 12 -14.01 -1.88 -8.69
N LEU A 13 -14.76 -0.76 -8.75
CA LEU A 13 -14.49 0.33 -9.69
C LEU A 13 -13.14 0.99 -9.41
N GLU A 14 -12.87 1.28 -8.13
CA GLU A 14 -11.63 1.92 -7.70
C GLU A 14 -10.42 1.00 -7.91
N ARG A 15 -10.57 -0.31 -7.60
CA ARG A 15 -9.54 -1.31 -7.88
C ARG A 15 -9.27 -1.43 -9.39
N HIS A 16 -10.33 -1.46 -10.20
CA HIS A 16 -10.23 -1.56 -11.65
C HIS A 16 -9.56 -0.32 -12.26
N GLU A 17 -9.83 0.88 -11.75
CA GLU A 17 -9.17 2.13 -12.18
C GLU A 17 -7.65 2.07 -11.93
N LEU A 18 -7.23 1.66 -10.73
CA LEU A 18 -5.81 1.52 -10.38
C LEU A 18 -5.07 0.55 -11.31
N PHE A 19 -5.59 -0.66 -11.50
CA PHE A 19 -4.92 -1.67 -12.31
C PHE A 19 -4.91 -1.37 -13.81
N ASN A 20 -5.76 -0.46 -14.28
CA ASN A 20 -5.76 0.00 -15.67
C ASN A 20 -4.89 1.24 -15.92
N LEU A 21 -4.22 1.77 -14.88
CA LEU A 21 -3.27 2.85 -15.10
C LEU A 21 -2.14 2.40 -16.05
N PRO A 22 -1.77 3.23 -17.04
CA PRO A 22 -0.73 2.87 -17.98
C PRO A 22 0.58 2.48 -17.31
N ILE A 23 1.01 3.21 -16.28
CA ILE A 23 2.25 2.90 -15.54
C ILE A 23 2.21 1.53 -14.83
N ILE A 24 1.05 1.11 -14.32
CA ILE A 24 0.88 -0.20 -13.68
C ILE A 24 0.95 -1.30 -14.75
N ARG A 25 0.25 -1.11 -15.87
CA ARG A 25 0.29 -2.06 -16.98
C ARG A 25 1.70 -2.19 -17.55
N ASP A 26 2.37 -1.07 -17.75
CA ASP A 26 3.76 -1.04 -18.20
C ASP A 26 4.64 -1.81 -17.20
N ALA A 27 4.48 -1.60 -15.90
CA ALA A 27 5.23 -2.35 -14.88
C ALA A 27 4.99 -3.87 -14.93
N LEU A 28 3.75 -4.30 -15.12
CA LEU A 28 3.41 -5.73 -15.27
C LEU A 28 3.97 -6.34 -16.55
N GLU A 29 4.16 -5.54 -17.60
CA GLU A 29 4.82 -5.94 -18.85
C GLU A 29 6.36 -5.78 -18.77
N GLY A 30 6.88 -5.36 -17.62
CA GLY A 30 8.29 -5.06 -17.39
C GLY A 30 8.76 -3.74 -17.99
N ASN A 31 7.90 -2.92 -18.59
CA ASN A 31 8.20 -1.63 -19.22
C ASN A 31 8.42 -0.48 -18.22
N VAL A 32 9.47 -0.57 -17.40
CA VAL A 32 9.78 0.42 -16.35
C VAL A 32 11.17 1.00 -16.54
N SER A 33 11.35 2.31 -16.29
CA SER A 33 12.68 2.90 -16.13
C SER A 33 13.13 2.96 -14.69
N LEU A 34 14.45 3.11 -14.52
CA LEU A 34 15.05 3.30 -13.22
C LEU A 34 14.47 4.51 -12.46
N ASP A 35 14.13 5.58 -13.17
CA ASP A 35 13.54 6.79 -12.57
C ASP A 35 12.11 6.53 -12.06
N SER A 36 11.28 5.84 -12.85
CA SER A 36 9.95 5.39 -12.41
C SER A 36 10.03 4.46 -11.20
N TYR A 37 10.98 3.52 -11.21
CA TYR A 37 11.16 2.57 -10.10
C TYR A 37 11.60 3.27 -8.80
N ARG A 38 12.60 4.16 -8.88
CA ARG A 38 13.05 4.96 -7.74
C ARG A 38 11.95 5.87 -7.21
N ALA A 39 11.17 6.50 -8.10
CA ALA A 39 10.04 7.35 -7.73
C ALA A 39 8.95 6.54 -7.00
N PHE A 40 8.63 5.34 -7.49
CA PHE A 40 7.72 4.40 -6.82
C PHE A 40 8.23 4.04 -5.42
N LEU A 41 9.47 3.56 -5.28
CA LEU A 41 10.04 3.20 -3.98
C LEU A 41 10.05 4.40 -3.01
N THR A 42 10.33 5.60 -3.52
CA THR A 42 10.29 6.83 -2.72
C THR A 42 8.89 7.07 -2.15
N GLN A 43 7.83 6.93 -2.97
CA GLN A 43 6.46 7.08 -2.47
C GLN A 43 6.03 5.93 -1.56
N ALA A 44 6.50 4.71 -1.84
CA ALA A 44 6.26 3.55 -1.00
C ALA A 44 6.80 3.78 0.42
N TYR A 45 8.05 4.25 0.54
CA TYR A 45 8.69 4.54 1.83
C TYR A 45 7.81 5.42 2.73
N TYR A 46 7.22 6.47 2.16
CA TYR A 46 6.46 7.43 2.96
C TYR A 46 5.15 6.88 3.51
N HIS A 47 4.50 5.89 2.90
CA HIS A 47 3.35 5.25 3.54
C HIS A 47 3.76 4.04 4.39
N VAL A 48 4.76 3.26 3.96
CA VAL A 48 5.26 2.08 4.71
C VAL A 48 5.80 2.48 6.08
N ARG A 49 6.52 3.60 6.20
CA ARG A 49 7.01 4.12 7.50
C ARG A 49 5.89 4.47 8.49
N HIS A 50 4.64 4.54 8.03
CA HIS A 50 3.48 4.80 8.86
C HIS A 50 2.62 3.56 9.13
N THR A 51 2.88 2.42 8.48
CA THR A 51 2.09 1.18 8.69
C THR A 51 2.04 0.80 10.17
N VAL A 52 3.19 0.59 10.81
CA VAL A 52 3.25 0.22 12.23
C VAL A 52 2.66 1.32 13.16
N PRO A 53 3.04 2.61 13.03
CA PRO A 53 2.41 3.68 13.81
C PRO A 53 0.88 3.77 13.68
N LEU A 54 0.33 3.60 12.47
CA LEU A 54 -1.11 3.59 12.24
C LEU A 54 -1.77 2.37 12.91
N MET A 55 -1.15 1.19 12.79
CA MET A 55 -1.62 -0.02 13.46
C MET A 55 -1.64 0.13 14.98
N MET A 56 -0.59 0.69 15.57
CA MET A 56 -0.57 1.00 17.01
C MET A 56 -1.68 1.98 17.40
N ALA A 57 -1.90 3.04 16.62
CA ALA A 57 -2.94 4.03 16.88
C ALA A 57 -4.36 3.45 16.76
N CYS A 58 -4.60 2.58 15.77
CA CYS A 58 -5.85 1.84 15.60
C CYS A 58 -6.05 0.86 16.76
N GLY A 59 -5.03 0.04 17.01
CA GLY A 59 -4.99 -0.93 18.10
C GLY A 59 -5.31 -0.30 19.44
N ALA A 60 -4.86 0.92 19.74
CA ALA A 60 -5.19 1.63 20.98
C ALA A 60 -6.67 2.07 21.08
N ARG A 61 -7.35 2.31 19.95
CA ARG A 61 -8.71 2.86 19.90
C ARG A 61 -9.81 1.85 19.60
N LEU A 62 -9.47 0.62 19.24
CA LEU A 62 -10.47 -0.44 19.05
C LEU A 62 -11.32 -0.63 20.32
N PRO A 63 -12.66 -0.75 20.20
CA PRO A 63 -13.53 -1.01 21.34
C PRO A 63 -13.35 -2.43 21.87
N GLN A 64 -13.73 -2.67 23.14
CA GLN A 64 -13.60 -3.99 23.78
C GLN A 64 -14.31 -5.12 23.00
N ARG A 65 -15.42 -4.82 22.30
CA ARG A 65 -16.12 -5.80 21.45
C ARG A 65 -15.26 -6.35 20.29
N LEU A 66 -14.18 -5.64 19.95
CA LEU A 66 -13.21 -5.99 18.89
C LEU A 66 -11.85 -6.39 19.46
N GLU A 67 -11.79 -6.91 20.69
CA GLU A 67 -10.52 -7.36 21.27
C GLU A 67 -9.82 -8.45 20.45
N TRP A 68 -10.60 -9.30 19.78
CA TRP A 68 -10.08 -10.29 18.83
C TRP A 68 -9.35 -9.63 17.64
N LEU A 69 -9.81 -8.46 17.21
CA LEU A 69 -9.18 -7.69 16.14
C LEU A 69 -7.93 -6.97 16.65
N ARG A 70 -7.93 -6.49 17.91
CA ARG A 70 -6.74 -5.92 18.55
C ARG A 70 -5.59 -6.93 18.61
N LYS A 71 -5.89 -8.20 18.91
CA LYS A 71 -4.89 -9.27 18.83
C LYS A 71 -4.28 -9.40 17.44
N ALA A 72 -5.11 -9.41 16.39
CA ALA A 72 -4.64 -9.47 15.01
C ALA A 72 -3.79 -8.25 14.62
N VAL A 73 -4.10 -7.06 15.17
CA VAL A 73 -3.26 -5.86 15.01
C VAL A 73 -1.86 -6.07 15.62
N CYS A 74 -1.75 -6.71 16.79
CA CYS A 74 -0.44 -7.00 17.38
C CYS A 74 0.38 -7.95 16.51
N GLU A 75 -0.23 -9.03 16.02
CA GLU A 75 0.41 -10.00 15.12
C GLU A 75 0.90 -9.29 13.85
N TYR A 76 0.06 -8.46 13.22
CA TYR A 76 0.43 -7.70 12.03
C TYR A 76 1.54 -6.65 12.28
N ILE A 77 1.60 -6.05 13.48
CA ILE A 77 2.71 -5.15 13.84
C ILE A 77 4.03 -5.90 13.93
N GLU A 78 4.04 -7.12 14.48
CA GLU A 78 5.25 -7.94 14.56
C GLU A 78 5.79 -8.29 13.18
N ASP A 79 4.89 -8.58 12.23
CA ASP A 79 5.25 -8.88 10.84
C ASP A 79 5.78 -7.63 10.12
N GLU A 80 5.14 -6.47 10.25
CA GLU A 80 5.48 -5.24 9.50
C GLU A 80 6.66 -4.42 10.06
N TYR A 81 7.19 -4.79 11.22
CA TYR A 81 8.18 -3.96 11.91
C TYR A 81 9.51 -3.88 11.15
N GLY A 82 9.87 -2.67 10.71
CA GLY A 82 11.14 -2.39 10.02
C GLY A 82 11.07 -2.54 8.50
N HIS A 83 9.90 -2.83 7.92
CA HIS A 83 9.71 -2.91 6.47
C HIS A 83 10.09 -1.62 5.73
N GLU A 84 9.96 -0.45 6.38
CA GLU A 84 10.38 0.82 5.80
C GLU A 84 11.90 0.87 5.53
N GLN A 85 12.70 0.12 6.29
CA GLN A 85 14.14 0.04 6.08
C GLN A 85 14.48 -0.76 4.82
N TRP A 86 13.70 -1.79 4.48
CA TRP A 86 13.86 -2.52 3.22
C TRP A 86 13.64 -1.61 2.01
N VAL A 87 12.66 -0.70 2.06
CA VAL A 87 12.44 0.27 0.99
C VAL A 87 13.64 1.20 0.83
N LEU A 88 14.20 1.71 1.94
CA LEU A 88 15.39 2.56 1.91
C LEU A 88 16.63 1.84 1.38
N ASP A 89 16.80 0.57 1.71
CA ASP A 89 17.91 -0.24 1.23
C ASP A 89 17.75 -0.60 -0.25
N ASP A 90 16.53 -0.85 -0.73
CA ASP A 90 16.23 -1.04 -2.15
C ASP A 90 16.51 0.24 -2.97
N ILE A 91 16.16 1.41 -2.42
CA ILE A 91 16.50 2.73 -3.01
C ILE A 91 18.01 2.86 -3.17
N ALA A 92 18.79 2.54 -2.13
CA ALA A 92 20.25 2.60 -2.21
C ALA A 92 20.83 1.57 -3.20
N ALA A 93 20.29 0.35 -3.22
CA ALA A 93 20.72 -0.72 -4.11
C ALA A 93 20.44 -0.43 -5.60
N CYS A 94 19.40 0.34 -5.89
CA CYS A 94 19.15 0.87 -7.24
C CYS A 94 19.81 2.24 -7.48
N GLY A 95 20.71 2.71 -6.60
CA GLY A 95 21.56 3.90 -6.75
C GLY A 95 20.89 5.24 -6.42
N GLY A 96 19.79 5.24 -5.68
CA GLY A 96 19.16 6.44 -5.13
C GLY A 96 19.78 6.88 -3.79
N ASP A 97 19.45 8.10 -3.37
CA ASP A 97 19.88 8.66 -2.08
C ASP A 97 18.83 8.37 -1.00
N LYS A 98 19.09 7.35 -0.19
CA LYS A 98 18.15 6.94 0.87
C LYS A 98 18.02 7.96 2.01
N ASP A 99 19.06 8.75 2.27
CA ASP A 99 19.02 9.75 3.35
C ASP A 99 18.19 10.96 2.90
N ALA A 100 18.34 11.38 1.64
CA ALA A 100 17.48 12.41 1.05
C ALA A 100 16.00 11.99 1.03
N VAL A 101 15.69 10.70 0.81
CA VAL A 101 14.32 10.17 0.89
C VAL A 101 13.82 10.11 2.34
N ARG A 102 14.66 9.69 3.30
CA ARG A 102 14.29 9.64 4.71
C ARG A 102 13.84 11.00 5.26
N ASP A 103 14.58 12.04 4.89
CA ASP A 103 14.38 13.43 5.35
C ASP A 103 13.51 14.27 4.41
N GLY A 104 13.03 13.68 3.31
CA GLY A 104 12.20 14.33 2.30
C GLY A 104 10.71 14.42 2.67
N ARG A 105 9.89 14.67 1.64
CA ARG A 105 8.43 14.74 1.77
C ARG A 105 7.72 13.85 0.75
N PRO A 106 6.57 13.26 1.13
CA PRO A 106 5.72 12.54 0.19
C PRO A 106 5.14 13.46 -0.90
N SER A 107 4.64 12.84 -1.96
CA SER A 107 3.71 13.50 -2.87
C SER A 107 2.38 13.81 -2.14
N LEU A 108 1.63 14.79 -2.64
CA LEU A 108 0.36 15.20 -2.05
C LEU A 108 -0.62 14.01 -1.84
N PRO A 109 -0.81 13.06 -2.78
CA PRO A 109 -1.71 11.95 -2.55
C PRO A 109 -1.30 11.06 -1.35
N ILE A 110 -0.01 10.80 -1.17
CA ILE A 110 0.49 10.02 -0.02
C ILE A 110 0.40 10.81 1.28
N GLU A 111 0.72 12.12 1.26
CA GLU A 111 0.53 13.01 2.41
C GLU A 111 -0.92 12.99 2.91
N LEU A 112 -1.88 13.12 1.98
CA LEU A 112 -3.31 13.12 2.28
C LEU A 112 -3.79 11.74 2.72
N MET A 113 -3.25 10.66 2.15
CA MET A 113 -3.61 9.29 2.54
C MET A 113 -3.24 9.03 4.00
N VAL A 114 -2.00 9.36 4.38
CA VAL A 114 -1.53 9.21 5.75
C VAL A 114 -2.34 10.10 6.70
N SER A 115 -2.56 11.36 6.33
CA SER A 115 -3.34 12.31 7.15
C SER A 115 -4.79 11.85 7.37
N PHE A 116 -5.44 11.36 6.32
CA PHE A 116 -6.79 10.79 6.37
C PHE A 116 -6.86 9.60 7.33
N LEU A 117 -5.90 8.67 7.25
CA LEU A 117 -5.90 7.47 8.09
C LEU A 117 -5.69 7.79 9.57
N TYR A 118 -4.79 8.72 9.90
CA TYR A 118 -4.64 9.18 11.29
C TYR A 118 -5.90 9.88 11.80
N ASP A 119 -6.54 10.71 10.97
CA ASP A 119 -7.76 11.43 11.36
C ASP A 119 -8.96 10.48 11.57
N LEU A 120 -9.13 9.53 10.65
CA LEU A 120 -10.13 8.45 10.72
C LEU A 120 -10.01 7.68 12.03
N ILE A 121 -8.79 7.25 12.37
CA ILE A 121 -8.51 6.56 13.64
C ILE A 121 -8.81 7.49 14.83
N ALA A 122 -8.43 8.76 14.75
CA ALA A 122 -8.50 9.68 15.88
C ALA A 122 -9.93 10.15 16.21
N ARG A 123 -10.80 10.30 15.21
CA ARG A 123 -12.10 10.97 15.35
C ARG A 123 -13.30 10.10 14.99
N ASP A 124 -13.11 9.03 14.24
CA ASP A 124 -14.20 8.20 13.70
C ASP A 124 -13.95 6.71 14.00
N ASN A 125 -14.45 5.80 13.16
CA ASN A 125 -14.32 4.37 13.36
C ASN A 125 -12.90 3.86 13.02
N PRO A 126 -12.09 3.41 14.02
CA PRO A 126 -10.72 2.94 13.79
C PRO A 126 -10.66 1.66 12.95
N VAL A 127 -11.74 0.89 12.87
CA VAL A 127 -11.82 -0.30 11.99
C VAL A 127 -11.66 0.09 10.52
N GLY A 128 -11.94 1.34 10.16
CA GLY A 128 -11.68 1.84 8.82
C GLY A 128 -10.22 1.73 8.38
N LEU A 129 -9.23 1.65 9.29
CA LEU A 129 -7.83 1.41 8.92
C LEU A 129 -7.65 0.12 8.10
N PHE A 130 -8.47 -0.91 8.33
CA PHE A 130 -8.42 -2.15 7.55
C PHE A 130 -8.78 -1.93 6.07
N GLY A 131 -9.42 -0.81 5.74
CA GLY A 131 -9.58 -0.38 4.36
C GLY A 131 -8.26 -0.07 3.65
N MET A 132 -7.24 0.42 4.36
CA MET A 132 -5.87 0.57 3.83
C MET A 132 -5.23 -0.78 3.54
N VAL A 133 -5.37 -1.73 4.49
CA VAL A 133 -4.81 -3.09 4.36
C VAL A 133 -5.38 -3.79 3.11
N ASN A 134 -6.69 -3.70 2.88
CA ASN A 134 -7.34 -4.21 1.66
C ASN A 134 -6.66 -3.72 0.36
N VAL A 135 -6.26 -2.45 0.33
CA VAL A 135 -5.70 -1.83 -0.88
C VAL A 135 -4.22 -2.16 -1.01
N LEU A 136 -3.44 -1.97 0.05
CA LEU A 136 -2.00 -2.09 -0.02
C LEU A 136 -1.55 -3.55 -0.15
N GLU A 137 -2.12 -4.48 0.62
CA GLU A 137 -1.82 -5.92 0.48
C GLU A 137 -2.28 -6.44 -0.89
N GLY A 138 -3.52 -6.12 -1.28
CA GLY A 138 -4.09 -6.60 -2.55
C GLY A 138 -3.35 -6.08 -3.79
N THR A 139 -2.83 -4.85 -3.74
CA THR A 139 -2.05 -4.28 -4.85
C THR A 139 -0.60 -4.75 -4.83
N SER A 140 0.00 -4.90 -3.65
CA SER A 140 1.37 -5.36 -3.50
C SER A 140 1.56 -6.77 -4.03
N ILE A 141 0.63 -7.71 -3.77
CA ILE A 141 0.64 -9.06 -4.38
C ILE A 141 0.74 -9.00 -5.90
N ALA A 142 -0.10 -8.18 -6.53
CA ALA A 142 -0.21 -8.14 -7.98
C ALA A 142 1.07 -7.57 -8.62
N LEU A 143 1.64 -6.50 -8.03
CA LEU A 143 2.88 -5.89 -8.49
C LEU A 143 4.10 -6.77 -8.16
N ALA A 144 4.21 -7.29 -6.95
CA ALA A 144 5.31 -8.13 -6.48
C ALA A 144 5.45 -9.42 -7.30
N THR A 145 4.34 -10.13 -7.50
CA THR A 145 4.37 -11.47 -8.12
C THR A 145 4.74 -11.42 -9.61
N HIS A 146 4.30 -10.39 -10.33
CA HIS A 146 4.43 -10.33 -11.78
C HIS A 146 5.46 -9.30 -12.27
N ALA A 147 5.62 -8.17 -11.58
CA ALA A 147 6.49 -7.09 -12.06
C ALA A 147 7.92 -7.19 -11.52
N ALA A 148 8.16 -7.68 -10.29
CA ALA A 148 9.48 -7.64 -9.67
C ALA A 148 10.56 -8.37 -10.50
N GLY A 149 10.25 -9.56 -11.01
CA GLY A 149 11.15 -10.33 -11.87
C GLY A 149 11.47 -9.61 -13.18
N SER A 150 10.44 -9.11 -13.88
CA SER A 150 10.60 -8.42 -15.16
C SER A 150 11.31 -7.07 -15.02
N ILE A 151 11.02 -6.29 -13.96
CA ILE A 151 11.72 -5.03 -13.66
C ILE A 151 13.19 -5.30 -13.38
N ARG A 152 13.51 -6.33 -12.57
CA ARG A 152 14.88 -6.72 -12.27
C ARG A 152 15.68 -7.04 -13.53
N GLU A 153 15.13 -7.89 -14.39
CA GLU A 153 15.79 -8.31 -15.63
C GLU A 153 16.01 -7.13 -16.58
N ARG A 154 14.99 -6.27 -16.77
CA ARG A 154 15.11 -5.11 -17.66
C ARG A 154 16.10 -4.06 -17.16
N LEU A 155 16.06 -3.75 -15.87
CA LEU A 155 16.92 -2.71 -15.29
C LEU A 155 18.32 -3.22 -14.92
N ALA A 156 18.58 -4.52 -15.07
CA ALA A 156 19.83 -5.18 -14.67
C ALA A 156 20.25 -4.86 -13.23
N LEU A 157 19.26 -4.79 -12.33
CA LEU A 157 19.45 -4.47 -10.92
C LEU A 157 19.73 -5.73 -10.08
N PRO A 158 20.48 -5.61 -8.97
CA PRO A 158 20.72 -6.75 -8.07
C PRO A 158 19.44 -7.16 -7.34
N GLU A 159 19.38 -8.40 -6.84
CA GLU A 159 18.26 -8.88 -6.01
C GLU A 159 18.03 -8.04 -4.76
N THR A 160 19.10 -7.46 -4.21
CA THR A 160 19.05 -6.55 -3.06
C THR A 160 18.35 -5.22 -3.33
N ALA A 161 17.92 -4.95 -4.57
CA ALA A 161 17.09 -3.80 -4.93
C ALA A 161 15.58 -4.13 -4.96
N PHE A 162 15.19 -5.32 -4.52
CA PHE A 162 13.80 -5.81 -4.56
C PHE A 162 13.39 -6.48 -3.25
N SER A 163 14.04 -6.17 -2.13
CA SER A 163 13.72 -6.77 -0.83
C SER A 163 12.29 -6.46 -0.42
N TYR A 164 11.85 -5.20 -0.61
CA TYR A 164 10.49 -4.75 -0.37
C TYR A 164 9.47 -5.51 -1.24
N LEU A 165 9.63 -5.46 -2.57
CA LEU A 165 8.70 -6.13 -3.48
C LEU A 165 8.71 -7.66 -3.32
N SER A 166 9.86 -8.28 -3.04
CA SER A 166 9.94 -9.73 -2.91
C SER A 166 9.29 -10.23 -1.62
N SER A 167 9.44 -9.49 -0.52
CA SER A 167 8.79 -9.83 0.75
C SER A 167 7.26 -9.85 0.61
N HIS A 168 6.71 -8.90 -0.13
CA HIS A 168 5.28 -8.75 -0.38
C HIS A 168 4.72 -9.67 -1.49
N GLY A 169 5.56 -10.50 -2.11
CA GLY A 169 5.11 -11.47 -3.13
C GLY A 169 4.58 -12.77 -2.53
N SER A 170 5.30 -13.35 -1.57
CA SER A 170 4.94 -14.63 -0.94
C SER A 170 4.19 -14.48 0.38
N LEU A 171 4.51 -13.44 1.17
CA LEU A 171 3.88 -13.20 2.49
C LEU A 171 2.43 -12.71 2.33
N ASP A 172 2.17 -11.87 1.32
CA ASP A 172 0.88 -11.21 1.18
C ASP A 172 -0.28 -12.17 0.79
N ILE A 173 0.00 -13.35 0.21
CA ILE A 173 -1.06 -14.35 -0.05
C ILE A 173 -1.65 -14.86 1.26
N GLU A 174 -0.79 -15.16 2.24
CA GLU A 174 -1.21 -15.58 3.57
C GLU A 174 -1.86 -14.41 4.32
N HIS A 175 -1.30 -13.20 4.21
CA HIS A 175 -1.90 -11.99 4.78
C HIS A 175 -3.31 -11.76 4.23
N MET A 176 -3.54 -11.93 2.93
CA MET A 176 -4.88 -11.75 2.35
C MET A 176 -5.87 -12.84 2.76
N GLN A 177 -5.41 -14.07 3.03
CA GLN A 177 -6.27 -15.11 3.62
C GLN A 177 -6.64 -14.77 5.06
N THR A 178 -5.66 -14.31 5.86
CA THR A 178 -5.88 -13.84 7.22
C THR A 178 -6.82 -12.63 7.25
N TYR A 179 -6.58 -11.65 6.38
CA TYR A 179 -7.43 -10.47 6.20
C TYR A 179 -8.86 -10.85 5.83
N ARG A 180 -9.05 -11.74 4.84
CA ARG A 180 -10.38 -12.27 4.48
C ARG A 180 -11.09 -12.89 5.68
N ARG A 181 -10.38 -13.72 6.45
CA ARG A 181 -10.95 -14.36 7.65
C ARG A 181 -11.37 -13.31 8.67
N LEU A 182 -10.53 -12.32 8.96
CA LEU A 182 -10.83 -11.24 9.91
C LEU A 182 -12.01 -10.39 9.46
N MET A 183 -12.04 -9.98 8.19
CA MET A 183 -13.15 -9.19 7.65
C MET A 183 -14.47 -9.94 7.74
N ASN A 184 -14.47 -11.26 7.52
CA ASN A 184 -15.68 -12.06 7.63
C ASN A 184 -16.22 -12.22 9.06
N LEU A 185 -15.48 -11.78 10.08
CA LEU A 185 -15.95 -11.70 11.47
C LEU A 185 -16.57 -10.34 11.83
N LEU A 186 -16.47 -9.32 10.96
CA LEU A 186 -17.11 -8.03 11.18
C LEU A 186 -18.60 -8.13 10.88
N GLU A 187 -19.43 -8.02 11.92
CA GLU A 187 -20.90 -8.07 11.80
C GLU A 187 -21.56 -6.68 11.89
N ASP A 188 -20.90 -5.71 12.52
CA ASP A 188 -21.43 -4.36 12.70
C ASP A 188 -21.44 -3.61 11.35
N PRO A 189 -22.62 -3.18 10.84
CA PRO A 189 -22.71 -2.45 9.58
C PRO A 189 -21.89 -1.15 9.56
N ALA A 190 -21.68 -0.50 10.71
CA ALA A 190 -20.87 0.71 10.79
C ALA A 190 -19.38 0.41 10.61
N ASP A 191 -18.89 -0.72 11.10
CA ASP A 191 -17.51 -1.18 10.88
C ASP A 191 -17.29 -1.53 9.41
N GLN A 192 -18.24 -2.29 8.83
CA GLN A 192 -18.22 -2.66 7.43
C GLN A 192 -18.20 -1.43 6.50
N ALA A 193 -19.07 -0.45 6.78
CA ALA A 193 -19.12 0.80 6.04
C ALA A 193 -17.83 1.62 6.16
N ALA A 194 -17.21 1.67 7.34
CA ALA A 194 -15.95 2.36 7.57
C ALA A 194 -14.80 1.74 6.74
N VAL A 195 -14.70 0.41 6.69
CA VAL A 195 -13.71 -0.30 5.87
C VAL A 195 -13.91 -0.01 4.39
N ILE A 196 -15.15 -0.10 3.88
CA ILE A 196 -15.46 0.18 2.47
C ILE A 196 -15.10 1.64 2.13
N HIS A 197 -15.50 2.59 2.96
CA HIS A 197 -15.23 4.01 2.73
C HIS A 197 -13.72 4.27 2.67
N ALA A 198 -12.98 3.80 3.68
CA ALA A 198 -11.53 3.97 3.72
C ALA A 198 -10.83 3.29 2.54
N SER A 199 -11.25 2.09 2.12
CA SER A 199 -10.70 1.45 0.91
C SER A 199 -10.90 2.30 -0.34
N LYS A 200 -12.07 2.92 -0.54
CA LYS A 200 -12.31 3.79 -1.70
C LYS A 200 -11.41 5.03 -1.68
N VAL A 201 -11.26 5.67 -0.52
CA VAL A 201 -10.37 6.84 -0.34
C VAL A 201 -8.91 6.45 -0.61
N VAL A 202 -8.44 5.34 -0.03
CA VAL A 202 -7.07 4.84 -0.20
C VAL A 202 -6.82 4.45 -1.66
N TYR A 203 -7.74 3.73 -2.32
CA TYR A 203 -7.61 3.45 -3.76
C TYR A 203 -7.48 4.73 -4.59
N LYS A 204 -8.31 5.74 -4.32
CA LYS A 204 -8.27 7.01 -5.06
C LYS A 204 -6.91 7.69 -4.91
N LEU A 205 -6.43 7.84 -3.67
CA LEU A 205 -5.16 8.51 -3.39
C LEU A 205 -3.96 7.72 -3.90
N TYR A 206 -4.00 6.39 -3.80
CA TYR A 206 -2.94 5.54 -4.32
C TYR A 206 -2.91 5.55 -5.86
N THR A 207 -4.07 5.57 -6.52
CA THR A 207 -4.19 5.78 -7.96
C THR A 207 -3.60 7.13 -8.38
N ASP A 208 -3.88 8.20 -7.63
CA ASP A 208 -3.34 9.53 -7.92
C ASP A 208 -1.82 9.61 -7.69
N MET A 209 -1.28 8.85 -6.71
CA MET A 209 0.17 8.70 -6.56
C MET A 209 0.78 8.07 -7.81
N PHE A 210 0.25 6.94 -8.29
CA PHE A 210 0.75 6.28 -9.51
C PHE A 210 0.65 7.16 -10.75
N ARG A 211 -0.42 7.96 -10.89
CA ARG A 211 -0.54 8.95 -11.98
C ARG A 211 0.56 10.00 -11.96
N GLY A 212 1.07 10.35 -10.78
CA GLY A 212 2.13 11.34 -10.60
C GLY A 212 3.55 10.80 -10.78
N LEU A 213 3.71 9.48 -10.92
CA LEU A 213 5.02 8.89 -11.16
C LEU A 213 5.50 9.16 -12.60
N PRO A 214 6.80 9.38 -12.82
CA PRO A 214 7.33 9.56 -14.16
C PRO A 214 7.13 8.27 -14.98
N ARG A 215 6.87 8.42 -16.28
CA ARG A 215 6.64 7.32 -17.22
C ARG A 215 7.50 7.50 -18.46
N ASP A 216 8.07 6.41 -18.96
CA ASP A 216 8.93 6.45 -20.15
C ASP A 216 8.19 6.97 -21.38
N GLY A 217 8.74 7.99 -22.03
CA GLY A 217 8.18 8.58 -23.25
C GLY A 217 7.20 9.73 -23.02
N GLU A 218 6.83 10.05 -21.77
CA GLU A 218 6.13 11.30 -21.46
C GLU A 218 7.16 12.40 -21.21
N ASN A 219 7.37 13.26 -22.22
CA ASN A 219 8.04 14.54 -22.00
C ASN A 219 7.27 15.28 -20.90
N LEU A 220 7.93 15.59 -19.79
CA LEU A 220 7.49 16.58 -18.81
C LEU A 220 7.35 17.93 -19.51
N HIS A 221 6.24 18.14 -20.22
CA HIS A 221 5.87 19.46 -20.69
C HIS A 221 5.33 20.24 -19.48
N ALA A 222 6.19 21.19 -19.10
CA ALA A 222 6.05 22.35 -18.23
C ALA A 222 4.64 22.74 -17.73
N PRO A 223 4.56 23.30 -16.51
CA PRO A 223 3.30 23.78 -15.94
C PRO A 223 2.71 24.91 -16.79
N VAL A 224 1.38 24.92 -16.89
CA VAL A 224 0.59 26.09 -17.31
C VAL A 224 0.19 26.86 -16.07
#